data_AF-A0A3M0L591-F1
#
_entry.id   AF-A0A3M0L591-F1
#
_cell.length_a   1.000
_cell.length_b   1.000
_cell.length_c   1.000
_cell.angle_alpha   90.00
_cell.angle_beta   90.00
_cell.angle_gamma   90.00
#
_symmetry.space_group_name_H-M   'P 1'
#
loop_
_entity.id
_entity.type
_entity.pdbx_description
1 polymer ?
#
loop_
_entity_poly.entity_id
_entity_poly.type
_entity_poly.pdbx_seq_one_letter_code
_entity_poly.pdbx_strand_id
1 'polypeptide(L)'
;MHQPSPVPSVSPVVYKGSRGGQRVRAIHHPFPQSTIRDLCKAHRDYGRDSPYFRGLLRSDLDAAVVIPADLKQLFSCLLDSTEFKLWVAAWRQQLREALPSLLRDPETAVDNNGNPLTLENLMGEGRWADPSDQTSDIPIKALQIAREHAVSAFFGMVPDGLVIPYYKIMQGTKESFTKFVERLTRAIEVQVTDVAVRDGILREMVFANANSMCRSAI
;
A
#
# COMPACT_ATOMS: atom_id res chain seq x y z
N MET A 1 -28.65 -12.17 -25.55
CA MET A 1 -28.94 -10.83 -25.02
C MET A 1 -28.00 -10.60 -23.83
N HIS A 2 -27.01 -9.73 -23.99
CA HIS A 2 -26.03 -9.44 -22.95
C HIS A 2 -26.59 -8.41 -21.98
N GLN A 3 -26.63 -8.77 -20.70
CA GLN A 3 -27.00 -7.89 -19.59
C GLN A 3 -25.77 -7.03 -19.26
N PRO A 4 -25.88 -5.68 -19.22
CA PRO A 4 -24.76 -4.85 -18.80
C PRO A 4 -24.52 -5.03 -17.30
N SER A 5 -23.25 -5.16 -16.92
CA SER A 5 -22.79 -5.20 -15.53
C SER A 5 -23.25 -3.96 -14.75
N PRO A 6 -23.60 -4.08 -13.46
CA PRO A 6 -23.98 -2.93 -12.67
C PRO A 6 -22.76 -2.03 -12.43
N VAL A 7 -22.89 -0.77 -12.84
CA VAL A 7 -21.94 0.30 -12.57
C VAL A 7 -21.86 0.50 -11.04
N PRO A 8 -20.67 0.62 -10.42
CA PRO A 8 -20.61 0.93 -9.01
C PRO A 8 -21.15 2.34 -8.77
N SER A 9 -22.17 2.44 -7.92
CA SER A 9 -22.77 3.69 -7.50
C SER A 9 -21.76 4.54 -6.74
N VAL A 10 -21.30 5.62 -7.38
CA VAL A 10 -20.59 6.72 -6.73
C VAL A 10 -21.60 7.52 -5.91
N SER A 11 -21.47 7.47 -4.58
CA SER A 11 -22.21 8.33 -3.67
C SER A 11 -21.31 9.49 -3.21
N PRO A 12 -21.58 10.75 -3.58
CA PRO A 12 -20.83 11.89 -3.08
C PRO A 12 -21.20 12.26 -1.64
N VAL A 13 -20.23 12.80 -0.89
CA VAL A 13 -20.43 13.37 0.44
C VAL A 13 -21.18 14.70 0.35
N VAL A 14 -22.24 14.87 1.14
CA VAL A 14 -23.02 16.11 1.28
C VAL A 14 -22.52 16.89 2.50
N TYR A 15 -21.97 18.09 2.28
CA TYR A 15 -21.69 19.04 3.35
C TYR A 15 -22.97 19.78 3.75
N LYS A 16 -23.55 19.44 4.90
CA LYS A 16 -24.63 20.23 5.48
C LYS A 16 -24.03 21.38 6.28
N GLY A 17 -24.01 22.58 5.69
CA GLY A 17 -23.66 23.80 6.41
C GLY A 17 -24.73 24.13 7.44
N SER A 18 -24.43 23.98 8.73
CA SER A 18 -25.25 24.55 9.80
C SER A 18 -24.65 25.89 10.22
N ARG A 19 -25.42 26.96 10.01
CA ARG A 19 -25.14 28.28 10.58
C ARG A 19 -25.22 28.15 12.11
N GLY A 20 -24.09 28.33 12.79
CA GLY A 20 -24.04 28.53 14.24
C GLY A 20 -23.04 27.64 14.95
N GLY A 21 -21.80 28.13 15.13
CA GLY A 21 -20.96 27.96 16.33
C GLY A 21 -20.66 26.58 16.91
N GLN A 22 -21.03 25.46 16.29
CA GLN A 22 -20.73 24.12 16.79
C GLN A 22 -19.56 23.51 16.03
N ARG A 23 -18.55 23.03 16.78
CA ARG A 23 -17.43 22.22 16.25
C ARG A 23 -17.99 21.16 15.30
N VAL A 24 -17.60 21.24 14.03
CA VAL A 24 -17.95 20.27 13.01
C VAL A 24 -17.31 18.95 13.42
N ARG A 25 -18.11 18.06 14.02
CA ARG A 25 -17.65 16.71 14.34
C ARG A 25 -17.63 15.94 13.04
N ALA A 26 -16.44 15.68 12.51
CA ALA A 26 -16.29 14.79 11.37
C ALA A 26 -16.89 13.42 11.74
N ILE A 27 -17.88 12.99 10.98
CA ILE A 27 -18.56 11.71 11.20
C ILE A 27 -17.68 10.64 10.55
N HIS A 28 -17.02 9.83 11.37
CA HIS A 28 -16.29 8.66 10.91
C HIS A 28 -17.27 7.69 10.23
N HIS A 29 -16.97 7.35 8.98
CA HIS A 29 -17.62 6.26 8.28
C HIS A 29 -16.55 5.19 8.07
N PRO A 30 -16.70 4.00 8.68
CA PRO A 30 -15.74 2.93 8.51
C PRO A 30 -15.54 2.59 7.04
N PHE A 31 -14.34 2.12 6.71
CA PHE A 31 -14.04 1.66 5.36
C PHE A 31 -15.07 0.59 4.93
N PRO A 32 -15.72 0.72 3.74
CA PRO A 32 -16.87 -0.12 3.42
C PRO A 32 -16.50 -1.60 3.40
N GLN A 33 -17.27 -2.42 4.12
CA GLN A 33 -17.00 -3.87 4.21
C GLN A 33 -17.08 -4.58 2.85
N SER A 34 -17.86 -4.05 1.90
CA SER A 34 -17.86 -4.53 0.51
C SER A 34 -16.50 -4.34 -0.15
N THR A 35 -15.92 -3.15 -0.02
CA THR A 35 -14.61 -2.81 -0.57
C THR A 35 -13.52 -3.71 0.04
N ILE A 36 -13.55 -3.95 1.35
CA ILE A 36 -12.60 -4.88 2.00
C ILE A 36 -12.72 -6.29 1.39
N ARG A 37 -13.94 -6.81 1.22
CA ARG A 37 -14.16 -8.14 0.62
C ARG A 37 -13.67 -8.21 -0.82
N ASP A 38 -13.93 -7.17 -1.61
CA ASP A 38 -13.54 -7.11 -3.02
C ASP A 38 -12.02 -7.04 -3.16
N LEU A 39 -11.34 -6.25 -2.30
CA LEU A 39 -9.88 -6.21 -2.23
C LEU A 39 -9.29 -7.56 -1.79
N CYS A 40 -9.85 -8.21 -0.76
CA CYS A 40 -9.41 -9.53 -0.33
C CYS A 40 -9.61 -10.60 -1.42
N LYS A 41 -10.69 -10.50 -2.19
CA LYS A 41 -10.93 -11.36 -3.34
C LYS A 41 -9.91 -11.10 -4.44
N ALA A 42 -9.72 -9.84 -4.84
CA ALA A 42 -8.74 -9.48 -5.87
C ALA A 42 -7.31 -9.88 -5.47
N HIS A 43 -6.95 -9.72 -4.20
CA HIS A 43 -5.67 -10.15 -3.67
C HIS A 43 -5.47 -11.66 -3.81
N ARG A 44 -6.48 -12.47 -3.47
CA ARG A 44 -6.43 -13.94 -3.61
C ARG A 44 -6.42 -14.41 -5.06
N ASP A 45 -7.25 -13.80 -5.91
CA ASP A 45 -7.46 -14.24 -7.29
C ASP A 45 -6.30 -13.82 -8.22
N TYR A 46 -5.71 -12.64 -7.99
CA TYR A 46 -4.69 -12.06 -8.88
C TYR A 46 -3.32 -11.88 -8.23
N GLY A 47 -3.23 -11.93 -6.90
CA GLY A 47 -1.98 -11.73 -6.16
C GLY A 47 -1.66 -10.27 -5.87
N ARG A 48 -0.85 -10.05 -4.82
CA ARG A 48 -0.45 -8.73 -4.28
C ARG A 48 0.18 -7.82 -5.33
N ASP A 49 1.00 -8.36 -6.22
CA ASP A 49 1.79 -7.55 -7.14
C ASP A 49 1.14 -7.36 -8.50
N SER A 50 -0.06 -7.92 -8.72
CA SER A 50 -0.77 -7.77 -9.98
C SER A 50 -1.14 -6.31 -10.25
N PRO A 51 -0.99 -5.82 -11.50
CA PRO A 51 -1.40 -4.46 -11.87
C PRO A 51 -2.87 -4.16 -11.52
N TYR A 52 -3.75 -5.16 -11.67
CA TYR A 52 -5.17 -5.04 -11.33
C TYR A 52 -5.38 -4.75 -9.84
N PHE A 53 -4.85 -5.58 -8.95
CA PHE A 53 -5.01 -5.38 -7.51
C PHE A 53 -4.32 -4.09 -7.04
N ARG A 54 -3.15 -3.76 -7.57
CA ARG A 54 -2.45 -2.49 -7.29
C ARG A 54 -3.29 -1.27 -7.65
N GLY A 55 -3.92 -1.29 -8.83
CA GLY A 55 -4.80 -0.22 -9.29
C GLY A 55 -6.06 -0.12 -8.44
N LEU A 56 -6.70 -1.25 -8.14
CA LEU A 56 -7.91 -1.32 -7.32
C LEU A 56 -7.66 -0.78 -5.91
N LEU A 57 -6.62 -1.27 -5.21
CA LEU A 57 -6.27 -0.82 -3.85
C LEU A 57 -6.03 0.68 -3.79
N ARG A 58 -5.29 1.24 -4.75
CA ARG A 58 -5.03 2.69 -4.81
C ARG A 58 -6.30 3.48 -5.04
N SER A 59 -7.10 3.08 -6.04
CA SER A 59 -8.36 3.74 -6.36
C SER A 59 -9.32 3.80 -5.17
N ASP A 60 -9.46 2.68 -4.45
CA ASP A 60 -10.37 2.61 -3.29
C ASP A 60 -9.88 3.46 -2.11
N LEU A 61 -8.56 3.51 -1.88
CA LEU A 61 -7.96 4.32 -0.82
C LEU A 61 -7.87 5.82 -1.16
N ASP A 62 -7.88 6.17 -2.44
CA ASP A 62 -7.88 7.57 -2.91
C ASP A 62 -9.29 8.19 -2.92
N ALA A 63 -10.34 7.36 -2.98
CA ALA A 63 -11.73 7.81 -3.03
C ALA A 63 -12.22 8.47 -1.73
N ALA A 64 -11.51 8.29 -0.61
CA ALA A 64 -11.88 8.83 0.70
C ALA A 64 -10.66 9.18 1.56
N VAL A 65 -10.89 9.99 2.60
CA VAL A 65 -9.91 10.16 3.68
C VAL A 65 -9.99 8.92 4.56
N VAL A 66 -8.86 8.20 4.70
CA VAL A 66 -8.77 6.96 5.46
C VAL A 66 -7.91 7.17 6.69
N ILE A 67 -8.44 6.78 7.86
CA ILE A 67 -7.73 6.92 9.13
C ILE A 67 -6.81 5.70 9.42
N PRO A 68 -5.79 5.85 10.27
CA PRO A 68 -4.89 4.74 10.62
C PRO A 68 -5.60 3.46 11.10
N ALA A 69 -6.69 3.57 11.86
CA ALA A 69 -7.47 2.41 12.31
C ALA A 69 -8.05 1.61 11.14
N ASP A 70 -8.64 2.30 10.16
CA ASP A 70 -9.22 1.67 8.97
C ASP A 70 -8.15 1.03 8.08
N LEU A 71 -6.98 1.67 7.95
CA LEU A 71 -5.83 1.07 7.25
C LEU A 71 -5.38 -0.22 7.94
N LYS A 72 -5.20 -0.19 9.27
CA LYS A 72 -4.83 -1.38 10.06
C LYS A 72 -5.87 -2.50 9.88
N GLN A 73 -7.15 -2.16 9.90
CA GLN A 73 -8.22 -3.14 9.66
C GLN A 73 -8.11 -3.74 8.25
N LEU A 74 -8.03 -2.91 7.20
CA LEU A 74 -7.93 -3.38 5.82
C LEU A 74 -6.71 -4.30 5.62
N PHE A 75 -5.53 -3.87 6.04
CA PHE A 75 -4.30 -4.65 5.84
C PHE A 75 -4.26 -5.92 6.70
N SER A 76 -4.93 -5.94 7.87
CA SER A 76 -5.10 -7.17 8.64
C SER A 76 -5.96 -8.23 7.94
N CYS A 77 -6.83 -7.82 6.99
CA CYS A 77 -7.59 -8.75 6.16
C CYS A 77 -6.81 -9.24 4.93
N LEU A 78 -5.81 -8.49 4.50
CA LEU A 78 -4.99 -8.79 3.32
C LEU A 78 -3.73 -9.61 3.65
N LEU A 79 -3.28 -9.57 4.90
CA LEU A 79 -2.02 -10.17 5.36
C LEU A 79 -2.28 -11.21 6.44
N ASP A 80 -1.41 -12.22 6.55
CA ASP A 80 -1.42 -13.09 7.72
C ASP A 80 -0.90 -12.36 8.99
N SER A 81 -0.93 -13.05 10.14
CA SER A 81 -0.55 -12.45 11.42
C SER A 81 0.92 -11.99 11.48
N THR A 82 1.83 -12.68 10.80
CA THR A 82 3.26 -12.36 10.78
C THR A 82 3.52 -11.23 9.80
N GLU A 83 2.99 -11.37 8.59
CA GLU A 83 3.04 -10.35 7.55
C GLU A 83 2.49 -9.02 8.04
N PHE A 84 1.35 -9.04 8.74
CA PHE A 84 0.75 -7.83 9.29
C PHE A 84 1.67 -7.12 10.31
N LYS A 85 2.36 -7.87 11.19
CA LYS A 85 3.31 -7.27 12.14
C LYS A 85 4.51 -6.64 11.43
N LEU A 86 5.04 -7.32 10.41
CA LEU A 86 6.13 -6.80 9.58
C LEU A 86 5.69 -5.55 8.81
N TRP A 87 4.48 -5.55 8.26
CA TRP A 87 3.89 -4.40 7.62
C TRP A 87 3.76 -3.20 8.57
N VAL A 88 3.23 -3.40 9.78
CA VAL A 88 3.12 -2.33 10.80
C VAL A 88 4.50 -1.77 11.15
N ALA A 89 5.53 -2.62 11.27
CA ALA A 89 6.89 -2.19 11.54
C ALA A 89 7.49 -1.38 10.38
N ALA A 90 7.32 -1.85 9.14
CA ALA A 90 7.79 -1.15 7.94
C ALA A 90 7.08 0.21 7.77
N TRP A 91 5.76 0.24 7.95
CA TRP A 91 4.97 1.47 7.89
C TRP A 91 5.40 2.49 8.94
N ARG A 92 5.59 2.05 10.20
CA ARG A 92 6.12 2.89 11.27
C ARG A 92 7.48 3.48 10.92
N GLN A 93 8.38 2.68 10.35
CA GLN A 93 9.71 3.15 9.98
C GLN A 93 9.64 4.24 8.92
N GLN A 94 8.84 4.03 7.87
CA GLN A 94 8.65 5.05 6.83
C GLN A 94 8.04 6.35 7.39
N LEU A 95 7.06 6.25 8.30
CA LEU A 95 6.48 7.44 8.93
C LEU A 95 7.45 8.17 9.85
N ARG A 96 8.32 7.45 10.56
CA ARG A 96 9.39 8.05 11.36
C ARG A 96 10.35 8.87 10.50
N GLU A 97 10.69 8.39 9.31
CA GLU A 97 11.54 9.09 8.35
C GLU A 97 10.84 10.31 7.72
N ALA A 98 9.53 10.22 7.49
CA ALA A 98 8.74 11.33 6.95
C ALA A 98 8.40 12.43 7.97
N LEU A 99 8.39 12.11 9.27
CA LEU A 99 7.95 13.01 10.34
C LEU A 99 8.69 14.36 10.36
N PRO A 100 10.02 14.45 10.22
CA PRO A 100 10.71 15.76 10.17
C PRO A 100 10.21 16.66 9.03
N SER A 101 9.89 16.09 7.86
CA SER A 101 9.34 16.85 6.73
C SER A 101 7.92 17.32 7.01
N LEU A 102 7.08 16.47 7.60
CA LEU A 102 5.72 16.81 8.04
C LEU A 102 5.71 17.94 9.07
N LEU A 103 6.67 17.96 10.00
CA LEU A 103 6.82 19.00 11.01
C LEU A 103 7.26 20.36 10.44
N ARG A 104 7.80 20.40 9.21
CA ARG A 104 8.17 21.65 8.53
C ARG A 104 7.06 22.20 7.64
N ASP A 105 6.05 21.40 7.34
CA ASP A 105 4.94 21.77 6.47
C ASP A 105 3.81 22.41 7.30
N PRO A 106 3.41 23.66 7.04
CA PRO A 106 2.37 24.35 7.80
C PRO A 106 1.02 23.61 7.85
N GLU A 107 0.72 22.77 6.87
CA GLU A 107 -0.54 22.01 6.81
C GLU A 107 -0.52 20.73 7.65
N THR A 108 0.65 20.30 8.13
CA THR A 108 0.80 19.06 8.92
C THR A 108 1.63 19.23 10.19
N ALA A 109 2.27 20.37 10.40
CA ALA A 109 3.17 20.58 11.54
C ALA A 109 2.46 20.45 12.90
N VAL A 110 1.18 20.81 12.94
CA VAL A 110 0.33 20.69 14.12
C VAL A 110 -0.93 19.88 13.82
N ASP A 111 -1.44 19.22 14.84
CA ASP A 111 -2.76 18.59 14.85
C ASP A 111 -3.87 19.66 14.90
N ASN A 112 -5.13 19.24 14.75
CA ASN A 112 -6.28 20.16 14.77
C ASN A 112 -6.52 20.81 16.15
N ASN A 113 -5.79 20.40 17.19
CA ASN A 113 -5.79 20.99 18.52
C ASN A 113 -4.59 21.95 18.74
N GLY A 114 -3.73 22.14 17.74
CA GLY A 114 -2.55 23.00 17.81
C GLY A 114 -1.33 22.36 18.47
N ASN A 115 -1.33 21.06 18.73
CA ASN A 115 -0.16 20.34 19.25
C ASN A 115 0.74 19.86 18.10
N PRO A 116 2.07 19.76 18.29
CA PRO A 116 2.94 19.19 17.26
C PRO A 116 2.50 17.79 16.83
N LEU A 117 2.50 17.52 15.53
CA LEU A 117 2.19 16.20 15.00
C LEU A 117 3.22 15.17 15.48
N THR A 118 2.76 14.00 15.91
CA THR A 118 3.64 12.92 16.40
C THR A 118 3.50 11.65 15.58
N LEU A 119 4.44 10.72 15.79
CA LEU A 119 4.34 9.37 15.21
C LEU A 119 3.11 8.61 15.74
N GLU A 120 2.68 8.87 16.98
CA GLU A 120 1.48 8.25 17.55
C GLU A 120 0.20 8.73 16.84
N ASN A 121 0.14 10.00 16.44
CA ASN A 121 -0.94 10.51 15.58
C ASN A 121 -0.99 9.69 14.28
N LEU A 122 0.13 9.64 13.56
CA LEU A 122 0.23 9.00 12.24
C LEU A 122 -0.04 7.49 12.27
N MET A 123 0.26 6.84 13.39
CA MET A 123 -0.01 5.42 13.60
C MET A 123 -1.39 5.15 14.24
N GLY A 124 -2.11 6.16 14.72
CA GLY A 124 -3.34 5.96 15.49
C GLY A 124 -3.10 5.15 16.76
N GLU A 125 -2.11 5.57 17.56
CA GLU A 125 -1.65 4.90 18.78
C GLU A 125 -1.77 5.80 20.00
N GLY A 126 -1.59 5.23 21.19
CA GLY A 126 -1.71 5.98 22.44
C GLY A 126 -3.10 6.60 22.57
N ARG A 127 -3.16 7.94 22.72
CA ARG A 127 -4.41 8.70 22.76
C ARG A 127 -5.26 8.50 21.50
N TRP A 128 -4.65 8.30 20.34
CA TRP A 128 -5.36 8.16 19.06
C TRP A 128 -5.74 6.71 18.76
N ALA A 129 -5.83 5.84 19.76
CA ALA A 129 -6.36 4.49 19.58
C ALA A 129 -7.84 4.49 19.19
N ASP A 130 -8.61 5.51 19.60
CA ASP A 130 -10.01 5.70 19.19
C ASP A 130 -10.10 6.31 17.77
N PRO A 131 -10.83 5.69 16.83
CA PRO A 131 -11.08 6.24 15.49
C PRO A 131 -11.65 7.67 15.47
N SER A 132 -12.41 8.05 16.50
CA SER A 132 -13.01 9.39 16.63
C SER A 132 -11.94 10.46 16.85
N ASP A 133 -10.91 10.14 17.64
CA ASP A 133 -9.78 11.04 17.90
C ASP A 133 -8.90 11.15 16.65
N GLN A 134 -8.70 10.06 15.91
CA GLN A 134 -7.98 10.10 14.63
C GLN A 134 -8.69 11.02 13.61
N THR A 135 -10.02 10.89 13.52
CA THR A 135 -10.87 11.65 12.59
C THR A 135 -10.95 13.14 12.95
N SER A 136 -10.92 13.45 14.25
CA SER A 136 -11.08 14.82 14.74
C SER A 136 -9.76 15.58 14.86
N ASP A 137 -8.68 14.90 15.27
CA ASP A 137 -7.43 15.55 15.66
C ASP A 137 -6.40 15.56 14.53
N ILE A 138 -6.39 14.58 13.62
CA ILE A 138 -5.33 14.45 12.62
C ILE A 138 -5.65 15.29 11.37
N PRO A 139 -4.72 16.12 10.86
CA PRO A 139 -4.92 16.87 9.63
C PRO A 139 -5.10 15.94 8.42
N ILE A 140 -5.97 16.33 7.47
CA ILE A 140 -6.27 15.53 6.27
C ILE A 140 -5.00 15.20 5.46
N LYS A 141 -4.09 16.16 5.32
CA LYS A 141 -2.83 15.95 4.59
C LYS A 141 -1.92 14.94 5.29
N ALA A 142 -1.90 14.93 6.63
CA ALA A 142 -1.17 13.93 7.40
C ALA A 142 -1.78 12.52 7.23
N LEU A 143 -3.11 12.41 7.16
CA LEU A 143 -3.81 11.15 6.86
C LEU A 143 -3.49 10.62 5.45
N GLN A 144 -3.45 11.51 4.45
CA GLN A 144 -3.08 11.15 3.07
C GLN A 144 -1.65 10.61 2.99
N ILE A 145 -0.70 11.29 3.66
CA ILE A 145 0.70 10.85 3.71
C ILE A 145 0.83 9.52 4.49
N ALA A 146 0.09 9.37 5.60
CA ALA A 146 0.06 8.12 6.34
C ALA A 146 -0.41 6.94 5.46
N ARG A 147 -1.48 7.14 4.69
CA ARG A 147 -2.00 6.17 3.72
C ARG A 147 -1.00 5.86 2.61
N GLU A 148 -0.32 6.86 2.05
CA GLU A 148 0.69 6.63 1.00
C GLU A 148 1.84 5.75 1.50
N HIS A 149 2.33 6.02 2.72
CA HIS A 149 3.34 5.17 3.37
C HIS A 149 2.81 3.77 3.72
N ALA A 150 1.54 3.65 4.10
CA ALA A 150 0.91 2.34 4.34
C ALA A 150 0.89 1.48 3.08
N VAL A 151 0.49 2.07 1.94
CA VAL A 151 0.45 1.41 0.63
C VAL A 151 1.87 1.10 0.14
N SER A 152 2.81 2.03 0.32
CA SER A 152 4.23 1.84 0.00
C SER A 152 4.82 0.67 0.79
N ALA A 153 4.62 0.64 2.11
CA ALA A 153 5.07 -0.45 2.96
C ALA A 153 4.50 -1.80 2.53
N PHE A 154 3.20 -1.88 2.23
CA PHE A 154 2.53 -3.11 1.82
C PHE A 154 3.09 -3.70 0.52
N PHE A 155 3.36 -2.87 -0.49
CA PHE A 155 3.97 -3.33 -1.73
C PHE A 155 5.49 -3.50 -1.65
N GLY A 156 6.14 -2.86 -0.68
CA GLY A 156 7.57 -3.00 -0.41
C GLY A 156 7.92 -4.24 0.43
N MET A 157 6.93 -4.91 1.03
CA MET A 157 7.16 -6.15 1.77
C MET A 157 7.76 -7.22 0.85
N VAL A 158 8.87 -7.81 1.27
CA VAL A 158 9.37 -9.02 0.64
C VAL A 158 8.39 -10.16 0.98
N PRO A 159 7.86 -10.91 0.00
CA PRO A 159 7.03 -12.08 0.30
C PRO A 159 7.80 -13.03 1.22
N ASP A 160 7.14 -13.57 2.23
CA ASP A 160 7.74 -14.61 3.05
C ASP A 160 7.95 -15.86 2.17
N GLY A 161 9.18 -16.35 2.19
CA GLY A 161 9.69 -17.36 1.27
C GLY A 161 11.21 -17.29 1.26
N LEU A 162 11.87 -18.43 1.00
CA LEU A 162 13.30 -18.41 0.71
C LEU A 162 13.54 -17.33 -0.34
N VAL A 163 14.27 -16.26 0.04
CA VAL A 163 14.77 -15.29 -0.92
C VAL A 163 15.73 -16.07 -1.80
N ILE A 164 15.21 -16.59 -2.91
CA ILE A 164 16.03 -17.28 -3.91
C ILE A 164 16.97 -16.21 -4.43
N PRO A 165 18.29 -16.35 -4.22
CA PRO A 165 19.23 -15.38 -4.71
C PRO A 165 18.99 -15.18 -6.21
N TYR A 166 18.99 -13.94 -6.70
CA TYR A 166 18.59 -13.66 -8.09
C TYR A 166 19.41 -14.50 -9.10
N TYR A 167 20.68 -14.77 -8.78
CA TYR A 167 21.58 -15.59 -9.59
C TYR A 167 21.20 -17.09 -9.65
N LYS A 168 20.33 -17.57 -8.75
CA LYS A 168 19.79 -18.94 -8.76
C LYS A 168 18.44 -19.06 -9.48
N ILE A 169 17.88 -17.96 -9.97
CA ILE A 169 16.62 -18.00 -10.73
C ILE A 169 16.90 -18.49 -12.14
N MET A 170 16.47 -19.72 -12.43
CA MET A 170 16.55 -20.35 -13.74
C MET A 170 15.18 -20.31 -14.43
N GLN A 171 15.19 -20.23 -15.77
CA GLN A 171 13.97 -20.44 -16.55
C GLN A 171 13.60 -21.93 -16.52
N GLY A 172 12.36 -22.23 -16.15
CA GLY A 172 11.84 -23.60 -16.18
C GLY A 172 11.80 -24.17 -17.60
N THR A 173 11.84 -25.50 -17.72
CA THR A 173 11.79 -26.21 -19.01
C THR A 173 10.50 -25.96 -19.79
N LYS A 174 9.39 -25.65 -19.10
CA LYS A 174 8.08 -25.33 -19.68
C LYS A 174 7.63 -23.90 -19.37
N GLU A 175 8.49 -23.09 -18.77
CA GLU A 175 8.14 -21.73 -18.36
C GLU A 175 8.28 -20.76 -19.53
N SER A 176 7.30 -19.87 -19.70
CA SER A 176 7.40 -18.80 -20.69
C SER A 176 8.54 -17.84 -20.33
N PHE A 177 9.22 -17.33 -21.35
CA PHE A 177 10.32 -16.39 -21.18
C PHE A 177 9.91 -15.15 -20.37
N THR A 178 8.74 -14.60 -20.64
CA THR A 178 8.21 -13.43 -19.95
C THR A 178 8.00 -13.66 -18.45
N LYS A 179 7.49 -14.84 -18.05
CA LYS A 179 7.32 -15.19 -16.63
C LYS A 179 8.66 -15.35 -15.92
N PHE A 180 9.64 -15.93 -16.61
CA PHE A 180 11.01 -16.03 -16.09
C PHE A 180 11.63 -14.64 -15.87
N VAL A 181 11.57 -13.76 -16.88
CA VAL A 181 12.10 -12.39 -16.78
C VAL A 181 11.41 -11.64 -15.64
N GLU A 182 10.09 -11.74 -15.51
CA GLU A 182 9.33 -11.09 -14.45
C GLU A 182 9.79 -11.53 -13.04
N ARG A 183 9.98 -12.84 -12.80
CA ARG A 183 10.50 -13.34 -11.53
C ARG A 183 11.93 -12.85 -11.26
N LEU A 184 12.79 -12.85 -12.28
CA LEU A 184 14.18 -12.43 -12.17
C LEU A 184 14.30 -10.93 -11.88
N THR A 185 13.55 -10.09 -12.61
CA THR A 185 13.45 -8.64 -12.39
C THR A 185 13.04 -8.35 -10.95
N ARG A 186 11.98 -9.00 -10.48
CA ARG A 186 11.49 -8.83 -9.11
C ARG A 186 12.55 -9.20 -8.07
N ALA A 187 13.28 -10.29 -8.27
CA ALA A 187 14.32 -10.69 -7.34
C ALA A 187 15.50 -9.71 -7.30
N ILE A 188 15.87 -9.13 -8.45
CA ILE A 188 16.90 -8.09 -8.54
C ILE A 188 16.43 -6.80 -7.85
N GLU A 189 15.19 -6.37 -8.07
CA GLU A 189 14.63 -5.18 -7.42
C GLU A 189 14.62 -5.30 -5.89
N VAL A 190 14.42 -6.51 -5.37
CA VAL A 190 14.44 -6.81 -3.93
C VAL A 190 15.86 -6.89 -3.38
N GLN A 191 16.79 -7.52 -4.10
CA GLN A 191 18.13 -7.85 -3.56
C GLN A 191 19.20 -6.80 -3.88
N VAL A 192 18.98 -5.94 -4.89
CA VAL A 192 19.96 -4.96 -5.36
C VAL A 192 19.42 -3.56 -5.11
N THR A 193 19.99 -2.85 -4.12
CA THR A 193 19.54 -1.50 -3.75
C THR A 193 19.90 -0.43 -4.78
N ASP A 194 21.04 -0.57 -5.46
CA ASP A 194 21.48 0.38 -6.48
C ASP A 194 20.69 0.16 -7.78
N VAL A 195 19.85 1.13 -8.14
CA VAL A 195 18.99 1.09 -9.33
C VAL A 195 19.82 1.15 -10.62
N ALA A 196 20.98 1.81 -10.62
CA ALA A 196 21.78 2.03 -11.82
C ALA A 196 22.36 0.72 -12.40
N VAL A 197 22.54 -0.30 -11.56
CA VAL A 197 23.12 -1.59 -11.98
C VAL A 197 22.08 -2.66 -12.29
N ARG A 198 20.81 -2.46 -11.90
CA ARG A 198 19.75 -3.49 -12.00
C ARG A 198 19.55 -3.98 -13.43
N ASP A 199 19.52 -3.06 -14.40
CA ASP A 199 19.30 -3.41 -15.81
C ASP A 199 20.47 -4.24 -16.38
N GLY A 200 21.70 -3.90 -16.00
CA GLY A 200 22.89 -4.67 -16.37
C GLY A 200 22.86 -6.10 -15.83
N ILE A 201 22.54 -6.24 -14.54
CA ILE A 201 22.40 -7.55 -13.88
C ILE A 201 21.28 -8.36 -14.52
N LEU A 202 20.13 -7.73 -14.83
CA LEU A 202 19.01 -8.38 -15.47
C LEU A 202 19.41 -8.97 -16.82
N ARG A 203 20.05 -8.18 -17.69
CA ARG A 203 20.50 -8.63 -19.02
C ARG A 203 21.46 -9.83 -18.92
N GLU A 204 22.45 -9.74 -18.03
CA GLU A 204 23.42 -10.82 -17.82
C GLU A 204 22.73 -12.11 -17.35
N MET A 205 21.83 -12.00 -16.37
CA MET A 205 21.14 -13.16 -15.80
C MET A 205 20.11 -13.76 -16.74
N VAL A 206 19.41 -12.95 -17.54
CA VAL A 206 18.50 -13.46 -18.57
C VAL A 206 19.25 -14.35 -19.56
N PHE A 207 20.44 -13.93 -20.02
CA PHE A 207 21.25 -14.72 -20.93
C PHE A 207 21.82 -15.98 -20.26
N ALA A 208 22.35 -15.85 -19.03
CA ALA A 208 22.96 -16.95 -18.31
C ALA A 208 21.96 -18.04 -17.89
N ASN A 209 20.72 -17.66 -17.55
CA ASN A 209 19.76 -18.53 -16.86
C ASN A 209 18.53 -18.92 -17.71
N ALA A 210 18.41 -18.43 -18.94
CA ALA A 210 17.39 -18.88 -19.89
C ALA A 210 17.54 -20.37 -20.25
N ASN A 211 16.43 -21.04 -20.55
CA ASN A 211 16.45 -22.42 -21.03
C ASN A 211 17.01 -22.49 -22.46
N SER A 212 17.38 -23.68 -22.94
CA SER A 212 18.06 -23.85 -24.24
C SER A 212 17.28 -23.24 -25.41
N MET A 213 15.96 -23.45 -25.44
CA MET A 213 15.08 -22.93 -26.49
C MET A 213 15.08 -21.42 -26.55
N CYS A 214 14.93 -20.75 -25.41
CA CYS A 214 14.95 -19.29 -25.36
C CYS A 214 16.36 -18.76 -25.60
N ARG A 215 17.39 -19.36 -25.00
CA ARG A 215 18.80 -18.94 -25.14
C ARG A 215 19.29 -18.95 -26.59
N SER A 216 18.79 -19.85 -27.43
CA SER A 216 19.14 -19.85 -28.86
C SER A 216 18.51 -18.69 -29.66
N ALA A 217 17.56 -17.96 -29.09
CA ALA A 217 16.82 -16.88 -29.74
C ALA A 217 17.15 -15.46 -29.19
N ILE A 218 18.04 -15.36 -28.21
CA ILE A 218 18.52 -14.12 -27.56
C ILE A 218 20.01 -13.97 -27.78
#